data_AF-A0A4Q5LD65-F1
#
_entry.id   AF-A0A4Q5LD65-F1
#
_cell.length_a   1.000
_cell.length_b   1.000
_cell.length_c   1.000
_cell.angle_alpha   90.00
_cell.angle_beta   90.00
_cell.angle_gamma   90.00
#
_symmetry.space_group_name_H-M   'P 1'
#
loop_
_entity.id
_entity.type
_entity.pdbx_description
1 polymer ?
#
loop_
_entity_poly.entity_id
_entity_poly.type
_entity_poly.pdbx_seq_one_letter_code
_entity_poly.pdbx_strand_id
1 'polypeptide(L)' 'MKAKHGLILFILGWCLRLVGGLFKVQHWAGADSLLIISTALLVVGLLVFGAKLLAHPKVKEFLNR' A
#
# COMPACT_ATOMS: atom_id res chain seq x y z
N MET A 1 6.71 -11.56 -8.81
CA MET A 1 7.39 -11.24 -7.52
C MET A 1 8.81 -10.68 -7.71
N LYS A 2 9.57 -10.40 -6.63
CA LYS A 2 10.66 -9.38 -6.49
C LYS A 2 10.13 -7.94 -6.30
N ALA A 3 10.90 -7.06 -5.62
CA ALA A 3 10.45 -5.84 -4.90
C ALA A 3 9.45 -4.93 -5.64
N LYS A 4 9.62 -4.78 -6.96
CA LYS A 4 8.72 -4.02 -7.85
C LYS A 4 7.22 -4.36 -7.71
N HIS A 5 6.86 -5.61 -7.36
CA HIS A 5 5.45 -5.99 -7.21
C HIS A 5 4.83 -5.43 -5.91
N GLY A 6 5.60 -5.33 -4.83
CA GLY A 6 5.15 -4.66 -3.60
C GLY A 6 4.92 -3.16 -3.83
N LEU A 7 5.81 -2.53 -4.59
CA LEU A 7 5.67 -1.12 -4.99
C LEU A 7 4.43 -0.89 -5.87
N ILE A 8 4.18 -1.74 -6.87
CA ILE A 8 2.98 -1.66 -7.72
C ILE A 8 1.70 -1.83 -6.88
N LEU A 9 1.65 -2.79 -5.96
CA LEU A 9 0.49 -2.99 -5.07
C LEU A 9 0.27 -1.79 -4.14
N PHE A 10 1.35 -1.19 -3.62
CA PHE A 10 1.28 -0.01 -2.76
C PHE A 10 0.73 1.21 -3.53
N ILE A 11 1.24 1.49 -4.72
CA ILE A 11 0.76 2.58 -5.59
C ILE A 11 -0.70 2.35 -5.98
N LEU A 12 -1.07 1.12 -6.35
CA LEU A 12 -2.45 0.77 -6.70
C LEU A 12 -3.40 0.96 -5.50
N GLY A 13 -3.01 0.52 -4.31
CA GLY A 13 -3.76 0.76 -3.07
C GLY A 13 -3.95 2.25 -2.79
N TRP A 14 -2.93 3.08 -3.06
CA TRP A 14 -3.01 4.54 -2.93
C TRP A 14 -3.99 5.17 -3.92
N CYS A 15 -3.96 4.75 -5.19
CA CYS A 15 -4.93 5.20 -6.19
C CYS A 15 -6.37 4.83 -5.80
N LEU A 16 -6.62 3.59 -5.36
CA LEU A 16 -7.93 3.15 -4.91
C LEU A 16 -8.39 3.90 -3.64
N ARG A 17 -7.46 4.25 -2.74
CA ARG A 17 -7.75 5.04 -1.52
C ARG A 17 -8.19 6.46 -1.88
N LEU A 18 -7.59 7.09 -2.89
CA LEU A 18 -8.01 8.40 -3.40
C LEU A 18 -9.42 8.36 -4.01
N VAL A 19 -9.71 7.34 -4.84
CA VAL A 19 -11.05 7.15 -5.44
C VAL A 19 -12.10 6.87 -4.35
N GLY A 20 -11.81 5.99 -3.38
CA GLY A 20 -12.69 5.73 -2.24
C GLY A 20 -12.92 6.96 -1.37
N GLY A 21 -11.90 7.82 -1.21
CA GLY A 21 -12.03 9.09 -0.49
C GLY A 21 -12.97 10.06 -1.22
N LEU A 22 -12.85 10.15 -2.54
CA LEU A 22 -13.74 10.96 -3.38
C LEU A 22 -15.20 10.47 -3.28
N PHE A 23 -15.41 9.15 -3.36
CA PHE A 23 -16.73 8.52 -3.20
C PHE A 23 -17.32 8.78 -1.81
N LYS A 24 -16.49 8.81 -0.76
CA LYS A 24 -16.92 9.12 0.62
C LYS A 24 -17.37 10.58 0.75
N VAL A 25 -16.66 11.53 0.14
CA VAL A 25 -17.08 12.94 0.09
C VAL A 25 -18.39 13.09 -0.68
N GLN A 26 -18.56 12.36 -1.80
CA GLN A 26 -19.78 12.34 -2.59
C GLN A 26 -20.94 11.55 -1.96
N HIS A 27 -20.76 10.98 -0.76
CA HIS A 27 -21.76 10.16 -0.04
C HIS A 27 -22.27 8.95 -0.85
N TRP A 28 -21.44 8.40 -1.75
CA TRP A 28 -21.81 7.22 -2.54
C TRP A 28 -21.93 5.98 -1.66
N ALA A 29 -22.98 5.19 -1.90
CA ALA A 29 -23.19 3.90 -1.23
C ALA A 29 -21.98 2.96 -1.50
N GLY A 30 -21.46 2.34 -0.44
CA GLY A 30 -20.30 1.45 -0.53
C GLY A 30 -18.93 2.16 -0.49
N ALA A 31 -18.88 3.49 -0.35
CA ALA A 31 -17.61 4.22 -0.20
C ALA A 31 -16.75 3.71 0.97
N ASP A 32 -17.37 3.37 2.10
CA ASP A 32 -16.68 2.77 3.26
C ASP A 32 -16.07 1.40 2.93
N SER A 33 -16.80 0.53 2.23
CA SER A 33 -16.29 -0.76 1.77
C SER A 33 -15.08 -0.59 0.85
N LEU A 34 -15.13 0.37 -0.07
CA LEU A 34 -14.01 0.69 -0.97
C LEU A 34 -12.81 1.28 -0.23
N LEU A 35 -13.05 2.10 0.81
CA LEU A 35 -12.00 2.63 1.70
C LEU A 35 -11.36 1.55 2.58
N ILE A 36 -12.12 0.55 3.03
CA ILE A 36 -11.61 -0.60 3.79
C ILE A 36 -10.74 -1.49 2.89
N ILE A 37 -11.23 -1.86 1.71
CA ILE A 37 -10.51 -2.71 0.74
C ILE A 37 -9.21 -2.02 0.29
N SER A 38 -9.26 -0.73 -0.05
CA SER A 38 -8.07 0.02 -0.45
C SER A 38 -7.05 0.15 0.68
N THR A 39 -7.47 0.36 1.93
CA THR A 39 -6.57 0.35 3.09
C THR A 39 -5.95 -1.03 3.32
N ALA A 40 -6.72 -2.11 3.25
CA ALA A 40 -6.18 -3.47 3.39
C ALA A 40 -5.11 -3.76 2.32
N LEU A 41 -5.37 -3.37 1.07
CA LEU A 41 -4.43 -3.53 -0.04
C LEU A 41 -3.16 -2.68 0.15
N LEU A 42 -3.29 -1.46 0.67
CA LEU A 42 -2.19 -0.54 0.94
C LEU A 42 -1.30 -1.05 2.10
N VAL A 43 -1.90 -1.58 3.16
CA VAL A 43 -1.18 -2.23 4.28
C VAL A 43 -0.43 -3.47 3.79
N VAL A 44 -1.06 -4.35 3.02
CA VAL A 44 -0.41 -5.54 2.45
C VAL A 44 0.73 -5.15 1.50
N GLY A 45 0.52 -4.15 0.63
CA GLY A 45 1.55 -3.60 -0.26
C GLY A 45 2.74 -3.05 0.52
N LEU A 46 2.49 -2.27 1.58
CA LEU A 46 3.50 -1.70 2.46
C LEU A 46 4.29 -2.78 3.21
N LEU A 47 3.63 -3.81 3.75
CA LEU A 47 4.30 -4.93 4.44
C LEU A 47 5.18 -5.73 3.47
N VAL A 48 4.67 -6.09 2.28
CA VAL A 48 5.44 -6.85 1.27
C VAL A 48 6.59 -6.04 0.70
N PHE A 49 6.42 -4.73 0.51
CA PHE A 49 7.48 -3.84 0.05
C PHE A 49 8.52 -3.61 1.16
N GLY A 50 8.09 -3.24 2.36
CA GLY A 50 8.93 -2.97 3.53
C GLY A 50 9.76 -4.17 3.95
N ALA A 51 9.15 -5.36 4.07
CA ALA A 51 9.89 -6.59 4.37
C ALA A 51 10.96 -6.92 3.31
N LYS A 52 10.69 -6.63 2.03
CA LYS A 52 11.69 -6.79 0.95
C LYS A 52 12.77 -5.71 0.95
N LEU A 53 12.44 -4.49 1.37
CA LEU A 53 13.37 -3.39 1.48
C LEU A 53 14.35 -3.62 2.65
N LEU A 54 13.83 -4.00 3.82
CA LEU A 54 14.62 -4.33 5.01
C LEU A 54 15.48 -5.60 4.83
N ALA A 55 15.01 -6.57 4.03
CA ALA A 55 15.80 -7.74 3.66
C ALA A 55 16.92 -7.44 2.64
N HIS A 56 17.02 -6.22 2.10
CA HIS A 56 18.05 -5.85 1.15
C HIS A 56 19.37 -5.56 1.88
N PRO A 57 20.52 -6.14 1.47
CA PRO A 57 21.77 -6.08 2.25
C PRO A 57 22.22 -4.65 2.57
N LYS A 58 22.21 -3.73 1.58
CA LYS A 58 22.53 -2.30 1.81
C LYS A 58 21.63 -1.60 2.84
N VAL A 59 20.36 -2.00 2.95
CA VAL A 59 19.42 -1.37 3.90
C VAL A 59 19.66 -1.91 5.30
N LYS A 60 19.91 -3.22 5.43
CA LYS A 60 20.30 -3.85 6.69
C LYS A 60 21.65 -3.34 7.22
N GLU A 61 22.61 -3.11 6.33
CA GLU A 61 23.91 -2.49 6.65
C GLU A 61 23.74 -1.04 7.13
N PHE A 62 22.90 -0.25 6.47
CA PHE A 62 22.58 1.12 6.90
C PHE A 62 21.85 1.17 8.26
N LEU A 63 20.94 0.22 8.54
CA LEU A 63 20.21 0.17 9.82
C LEU A 63 21.05 -0.31 11.01
N ASN A 64 22.14 -1.03 10.76
CA ASN A 64 23.03 -1.59 11.77
C ASN A 64 24.27 -0.71 12.03
N ARG A 65 24.20 0.58 11.67
CA ARG A 65 25.30 1.55 11.75
C ARG A 65 24.99 2.66 12.75
#